data_AF-A0A649UXS8-F1
#
_entry.id   AF-A0A649UXS8-F1
#
_cell.length_a   1.000
_cell.length_b   1.000
_cell.length_c   1.000
_cell.angle_alpha   90.00
_cell.angle_beta   90.00
_cell.angle_gamma   90.00
#
_symmetry.space_group_name_H-M   'P 1'
#
loop_
_entity.id
_entity.type
_entity.pdbx_description
1 polymer ?
#
loop_
_entity_poly.entity_id
_entity_poly.type
_entity_poly.pdbx_seq_one_letter_code
_entity_poly.pdbx_strand_id
1 'polypeptide(L)'
;HTLESKAYAHALGADYIEQDIVLTKDNIPIVMHDIEIDTTTNVAKLFPNRARENGRYYSTDFTLDEVKSLSLSERFDHENGKPIYPNRFPLNGYNFKIPTLEEEIQFIQGLNKSTGKNIGIYSEIKKPLWHKQQGKDISKIVIEILNKYGYKSKEDKIYLQTFDFDELK
;
A
#
# COMPACT_ATOMS: atom_id res chain seq x y z
N HIS A 1 -0.32 -3.90 5.66
CA HIS A 1 0.15 -2.50 5.64
C HIS A 1 -0.78 -1.54 6.37
N THR A 2 -1.26 -1.86 7.56
CA THR A 2 -2.07 -0.92 8.34
C THR A 2 -1.14 0.08 9.06
N LEU A 3 -1.57 1.32 9.32
CA LEU A 3 -0.73 2.26 10.09
C LEU A 3 -0.39 1.73 11.48
N GLU A 4 -1.27 0.92 12.08
CA GLU A 4 -1.05 0.23 13.36
C GLU A 4 0.11 -0.76 13.27
N SER A 5 0.21 -1.53 12.17
CA SER A 5 1.35 -2.42 11.94
C SER A 5 2.65 -1.64 11.76
N LYS A 6 2.60 -0.46 11.12
CA LYS A 6 3.74 0.44 10.95
C LYS A 6 4.17 1.04 12.29
N ALA A 7 3.21 1.42 13.14
CA ALA A 7 3.47 1.90 14.50
C ALA A 7 4.19 0.85 15.34
N TYR A 8 3.75 -0.40 15.26
CA TYR A 8 4.38 -1.51 15.97
C TYR A 8 5.81 -1.75 15.48
N ALA A 9 6.04 -1.78 14.16
CA ALA A 9 7.38 -1.90 13.59
C ALA A 9 8.32 -0.76 14.01
N HIS A 10 7.80 0.48 14.03
CA HIS A 10 8.55 1.66 14.52
C HIS A 10 8.93 1.52 15.99
N ALA A 11 7.98 1.06 16.83
CA ALA A 11 8.19 0.85 18.26
C ALA A 11 9.26 -0.22 18.53
N LEU A 12 9.23 -1.32 17.77
CA LEU A 12 10.23 -2.40 17.83
C LEU A 12 11.63 -1.97 17.36
N GLY A 13 11.76 -0.82 16.70
CA GLY A 13 13.04 -0.25 16.31
C GLY A 13 13.55 -0.69 14.94
N ALA A 14 12.65 -0.98 14.00
CA ALA A 14 13.05 -1.20 12.60
C ALA A 14 13.79 0.03 12.04
N ASP A 15 14.90 -0.18 11.32
CA ASP A 15 15.64 0.92 10.68
C ASP A 15 14.90 1.52 9.49
N TYR A 16 14.10 0.69 8.81
CA TYR A 16 13.28 1.02 7.66
C TYR A 16 11.92 0.35 7.77
N ILE A 17 10.89 1.05 7.29
CA ILE A 17 9.52 0.55 7.20
C ILE A 17 9.11 0.52 5.73
N GLU A 18 8.62 -0.62 5.27
CA GLU A 18 8.38 -0.90 3.85
C GLU A 18 6.98 -0.47 3.40
N GLN A 19 6.84 -0.06 2.13
CA GLN A 19 5.57 0.27 1.46
C GLN A 19 5.49 -0.44 0.12
N ASP A 20 4.51 -1.30 -0.09
CA ASP A 20 4.12 -1.71 -1.44
C ASP A 20 3.14 -0.69 -2.02
N ILE A 21 3.41 -0.17 -3.23
CA ILE A 21 2.63 0.93 -3.80
C ILE A 21 1.92 0.51 -5.09
N VAL A 22 0.62 0.76 -5.14
CA VAL A 22 -0.25 0.66 -6.34
C VAL A 22 -1.09 1.93 -6.48
N LEU A 23 -1.68 2.16 -7.65
CA LEU A 23 -2.54 3.34 -7.88
C LEU A 23 -4.03 3.01 -7.82
N THR A 24 -4.80 3.96 -7.29
CA THR A 24 -6.25 4.02 -7.45
C THR A 24 -6.65 4.50 -8.85
N LYS A 25 -7.96 4.47 -9.15
CA LYS A 25 -8.56 4.98 -10.40
C LYS A 25 -8.23 6.44 -10.67
N ASP A 26 -8.25 7.26 -9.64
CA ASP A 26 -7.97 8.70 -9.62
C ASP A 26 -6.48 9.02 -9.38
N ASN A 27 -5.58 8.07 -9.63
CA ASN A 27 -4.11 8.22 -9.60
C ASN A 27 -3.53 8.57 -8.22
N ILE A 28 -4.20 8.18 -7.15
CA ILE A 28 -3.66 8.32 -5.80
C ILE A 28 -2.86 7.04 -5.44
N PRO A 29 -1.59 7.15 -5.03
CA PRO A 29 -0.84 6.01 -4.55
C PRO A 29 -1.32 5.54 -3.18
N ILE A 30 -1.65 4.26 -3.09
CA ILE A 30 -2.06 3.58 -1.86
C ILE A 30 -1.05 2.49 -1.48
N VAL A 31 -0.95 2.20 -0.19
CA VAL A 31 -0.05 1.17 0.32
C VAL A 31 -0.78 -0.17 0.34
N MET A 32 -0.54 -0.98 -0.69
CA MET A 32 -1.14 -2.29 -0.90
C MET A 32 -0.18 -3.21 -1.65
N HIS A 33 -0.05 -4.44 -1.17
CA HIS A 33 0.87 -5.42 -1.76
C HIS A 33 0.47 -5.86 -3.18
N ASP A 34 -0.81 -6.16 -3.38
CA ASP A 34 -1.32 -6.66 -4.65
C ASP A 34 -2.07 -5.56 -5.41
N ILE A 35 -2.09 -5.64 -6.75
CA ILE A 35 -2.98 -4.80 -7.57
C ILE A 35 -4.44 -5.23 -7.39
N GLU A 36 -4.67 -6.49 -7.02
CA GLU A 36 -5.94 -6.99 -6.55
C GLU A 36 -6.16 -6.67 -5.06
N ILE A 37 -7.37 -6.24 -4.71
CA ILE A 37 -7.73 -5.83 -3.34
C ILE A 37 -8.75 -6.77 -2.68
N ASP A 38 -9.03 -7.93 -3.28
CA ASP A 38 -10.10 -8.85 -2.88
C ASP A 38 -9.72 -9.93 -1.87
N THR A 39 -8.44 -10.08 -1.55
CA THR A 39 -7.96 -11.07 -0.56
C THR A 39 -7.49 -10.45 0.75
N THR A 40 -7.59 -9.13 0.86
CA THR A 40 -7.21 -8.35 2.03
C THR A 40 -8.26 -7.31 2.40
N THR A 41 -9.39 -7.25 1.69
CA THR A 41 -10.46 -6.29 2.00
C THR A 41 -11.84 -6.91 1.87
N ASN A 42 -12.85 -6.16 2.30
CA ASN A 42 -14.26 -6.49 2.09
C ASN A 42 -14.84 -5.96 0.76
N VAL A 43 -14.02 -5.65 -0.25
CA VAL A 43 -14.47 -5.06 -1.54
C VAL A 43 -15.58 -5.86 -2.21
N ALA A 44 -15.51 -7.20 -2.22
CA ALA A 44 -16.52 -8.05 -2.84
C ALA A 44 -17.90 -7.94 -2.17
N LYS A 45 -17.93 -7.57 -0.88
CA LYS A 45 -19.17 -7.34 -0.14
C LYS A 45 -19.74 -5.94 -0.43
N LEU A 46 -18.89 -4.92 -0.49
CA LEU A 46 -19.31 -3.53 -0.68
C LEU A 46 -19.61 -3.19 -2.15
N PHE A 47 -18.92 -3.83 -3.08
CA PHE A 47 -18.97 -3.55 -4.51
C PHE A 47 -19.13 -4.82 -5.36
N PRO A 48 -20.13 -5.70 -5.10
CA PRO A 48 -20.19 -7.06 -5.66
C PRO A 48 -20.21 -7.14 -7.20
N ASN A 49 -20.63 -6.07 -7.88
CA ASN A 49 -20.73 -6.01 -9.34
C ASN A 49 -19.54 -5.30 -10.01
N ARG A 50 -18.43 -5.13 -9.29
CA ARG A 50 -17.26 -4.37 -9.76
C ARG A 50 -16.02 -5.25 -10.02
N ALA A 51 -16.16 -6.57 -9.93
CA ALA A 51 -15.13 -7.49 -10.39
C ALA A 51 -14.95 -7.39 -11.92
N ARG A 52 -13.72 -7.60 -12.41
CA ARG A 52 -13.46 -7.83 -13.83
C ARG A 52 -13.91 -9.25 -14.23
N GLU A 53 -13.83 -9.57 -15.52
CA GLU A 53 -14.27 -10.86 -16.09
C GLU A 53 -13.62 -12.09 -15.42
N ASN A 54 -12.42 -11.93 -14.86
CA ASN A 54 -11.71 -12.97 -14.12
C ASN A 54 -12.16 -13.11 -12.65
N GLY A 55 -13.21 -12.38 -12.24
CA GLY A 55 -13.75 -12.39 -10.88
C GLY A 55 -12.93 -11.60 -9.86
N ARG A 56 -11.89 -10.87 -10.28
CA ARG A 56 -10.98 -10.14 -9.39
C ARG A 56 -11.27 -8.64 -9.33
N TYR A 57 -10.85 -8.01 -8.23
CA TYR A 57 -11.07 -6.59 -7.96
C TYR A 57 -9.76 -5.82 -7.96
N TYR A 58 -9.57 -4.90 -8.92
CA TYR A 58 -8.31 -4.18 -9.09
C TYR A 58 -8.37 -2.78 -8.49
N SER A 59 -7.31 -2.36 -7.78
CA SER A 59 -7.20 -1.03 -7.17
C SER A 59 -7.45 0.12 -8.16
N THR A 60 -7.01 -0.02 -9.41
CA THR A 60 -7.19 0.99 -10.46
C THR A 60 -8.63 1.16 -10.94
N ASP A 61 -9.55 0.29 -10.52
CA ASP A 61 -10.97 0.42 -10.84
C ASP A 61 -11.72 1.25 -9.77
N PHE A 62 -11.12 1.53 -8.61
CA PHE A 62 -11.74 2.22 -7.49
C PHE A 62 -11.06 3.57 -7.22
N THR A 63 -11.86 4.61 -6.97
CA THR A 63 -11.39 5.92 -6.49
C THR A 63 -10.81 5.81 -5.08
N LEU A 64 -10.03 6.80 -4.65
CA LEU A 64 -9.55 6.84 -3.26
C LEU A 64 -10.70 6.78 -2.26
N ASP A 65 -11.79 7.52 -2.51
CA ASP A 65 -12.96 7.54 -1.62
C ASP A 65 -13.60 6.15 -1.48
N GLU A 66 -13.76 5.43 -2.60
CA GLU A 66 -14.22 4.03 -2.58
C GLU A 66 -13.24 3.15 -1.80
N VAL A 67 -11.92 3.27 -2.03
CA VAL A 67 -10.90 2.51 -1.31
C VAL A 67 -10.92 2.80 0.20
N LYS A 68 -11.13 4.05 0.62
CA LYS A 68 -11.22 4.45 2.03
C LYS A 68 -12.49 3.93 2.72
N SER A 69 -13.54 3.64 1.95
CA SER A 69 -14.75 3.00 2.48
C SER A 69 -14.49 1.55 2.92
N LEU A 70 -13.52 0.87 2.30
CA LEU A 70 -13.19 -0.53 2.57
C LEU A 70 -12.66 -0.75 3.99
N SER A 71 -12.83 -1.97 4.49
CA SER A 71 -12.14 -2.47 5.68
C SER A 71 -11.03 -3.40 5.24
N LEU A 72 -9.80 -3.10 5.67
CA LEU A 72 -8.60 -3.91 5.46
C LEU A 72 -8.55 -5.02 6.53
N SER A 73 -8.17 -6.23 6.12
CA SER A 73 -8.01 -7.40 6.96
C SER A 73 -6.65 -8.06 6.71
N GLU A 74 -6.27 -9.01 7.57
CA GLU A 74 -5.22 -9.99 7.22
C GLU A 74 -5.66 -10.79 5.97
N ARG A 75 -4.67 -11.37 5.27
CA ARG A 75 -4.88 -12.11 4.03
C ARG A 75 -5.73 -13.35 4.26
N PHE A 76 -6.74 -13.52 3.42
CA PHE A 76 -7.58 -14.71 3.39
C PHE A 76 -7.56 -15.38 2.01
N ASP A 77 -7.90 -16.65 2.00
CA ASP A 77 -8.07 -17.45 0.79
C ASP A 77 -9.32 -16.99 0.03
N HIS A 78 -9.15 -16.69 -1.25
CA HIS A 78 -10.22 -16.17 -2.09
C HIS A 78 -11.42 -17.13 -2.24
N GLU A 79 -11.19 -18.45 -2.23
CA GLU A 79 -12.23 -19.44 -2.48
C GLU A 79 -13.04 -19.76 -1.23
N ASN A 80 -12.38 -19.88 -0.08
CA ASN A 80 -13.01 -20.36 1.15
C ASN A 80 -13.06 -19.34 2.30
N GLY A 81 -12.45 -18.16 2.13
CA GLY A 81 -12.47 -17.07 3.11
C GLY A 81 -11.68 -17.33 4.39
N LYS A 82 -10.92 -18.44 4.47
CA LYS A 82 -10.12 -18.77 5.66
C LYS A 82 -8.83 -17.95 5.68
N PRO A 83 -8.29 -17.64 6.88
CA PRO A 83 -7.01 -16.94 6.98
C PRO A 83 -5.90 -17.79 6.36
N ILE A 84 -5.06 -17.16 5.53
CA ILE A 84 -3.84 -17.79 5.00
C ILE A 84 -2.86 -18.08 6.13
N TYR A 85 -2.82 -17.21 7.13
CA TYR A 85 -1.95 -17.32 8.29
C TYR A 85 -2.79 -17.37 9.58
N PRO A 86 -3.27 -18.54 10.02
CA PRO A 86 -4.24 -18.66 11.12
C PRO A 86 -3.72 -18.17 12.48
N ASN A 87 -2.39 -18.08 12.65
CA ASN A 87 -1.76 -17.62 13.89
C ASN A 87 -1.36 -16.12 13.87
N ARG A 88 -1.74 -15.38 12.81
CA ARG A 88 -1.54 -13.92 12.72
C ARG A 88 -2.78 -13.17 13.23
N PHE A 89 -2.84 -11.87 12.96
CA PHE A 89 -3.92 -11.01 13.41
C PHE A 89 -5.29 -11.53 12.94
N PRO A 90 -6.34 -11.58 13.79
CA PRO A 90 -7.64 -12.12 13.41
C PRO A 90 -8.30 -11.35 12.27
N LEU A 91 -8.99 -12.05 11.35
CA LEU A 91 -9.60 -11.45 10.16
C LEU A 91 -10.71 -10.44 10.45
N ASN A 92 -11.51 -10.68 11.50
CA ASN A 92 -12.79 -10.00 11.73
C ASN A 92 -12.82 -9.25 13.06
N GLY A 93 -13.71 -8.26 13.17
CA GLY A 93 -13.92 -7.48 14.40
C GLY A 93 -13.12 -6.19 14.49
N TYR A 94 -12.41 -5.84 13.42
CA TYR A 94 -11.55 -4.65 13.35
C TYR A 94 -11.84 -3.87 12.06
N ASN A 95 -11.54 -2.58 12.09
CA ASN A 95 -11.80 -1.69 10.96
C ASN A 95 -10.52 -0.95 10.56
N PHE A 96 -9.54 -1.69 10.06
CA PHE A 96 -8.33 -1.07 9.51
C PHE A 96 -8.61 -0.44 8.16
N LYS A 97 -7.78 0.54 7.81
CA LYS A 97 -7.88 1.31 6.57
C LYS A 97 -6.62 1.17 5.75
N ILE A 98 -6.79 1.29 4.44
CA ILE A 98 -5.68 1.35 3.48
C ILE A 98 -5.13 2.78 3.52
N PRO A 99 -3.86 2.99 3.89
CA PRO A 99 -3.26 4.32 3.82
C PRO A 99 -2.86 4.65 2.38
N THR A 100 -2.87 5.93 2.06
CA THR A 100 -2.14 6.49 0.93
C THR A 100 -0.65 6.52 1.25
N LEU A 101 0.19 6.62 0.22
CA LEU A 101 1.62 6.82 0.41
C LEU A 101 1.91 8.09 1.24
N GLU A 102 1.19 9.18 0.96
CA GLU A 102 1.36 10.44 1.69
C GLU A 102 1.02 10.32 3.18
N GLU A 103 -0.11 9.68 3.52
CA GLU A 103 -0.50 9.46 4.91
C GLU A 103 0.55 8.62 5.65
N GLU A 104 1.09 7.57 5.01
CA GLU A 104 2.10 6.74 5.67
C GLU A 104 3.45 7.47 5.85
N ILE A 105 3.89 8.25 4.85
CA ILE A 105 5.09 9.08 4.99
C ILE A 105 4.92 10.09 6.13
N GLN A 106 3.79 10.82 6.16
CA GLN A 106 3.48 11.76 7.23
C GLN A 106 3.44 11.07 8.60
N PHE A 107 2.89 9.86 8.66
CA PHE A 107 2.83 9.06 9.87
C PHE A 107 4.23 8.71 10.39
N ILE A 108 5.11 8.19 9.53
CA ILE A 108 6.48 7.83 9.90
C ILE A 108 7.30 9.07 10.29
N GLN A 109 7.20 10.16 9.53
CA GLN A 109 7.86 11.43 9.87
C GLN A 109 7.35 12.02 11.19
N GLY A 110 6.04 11.91 11.45
CA GLY A 110 5.43 12.29 12.72
C GLY A 110 5.96 11.47 13.90
N LEU A 111 6.08 10.15 13.73
CA LEU A 111 6.68 9.26 14.73
C LEU A 111 8.16 9.57 14.96
N ASN A 112 8.92 9.83 13.90
CA ASN A 112 10.33 10.25 14.01
C ASN A 112 10.46 11.52 14.85
N LYS A 113 9.63 12.53 14.59
CA LYS A 113 9.59 13.76 15.38
C LYS A 113 9.23 13.50 16.85
N SER A 114 8.20 12.71 17.13
CA SER A 114 7.70 12.52 18.51
C SER A 114 8.58 11.62 19.36
N THR A 115 9.33 10.72 18.74
CA THR A 115 10.20 9.74 19.44
C THR A 115 11.67 10.12 19.42
N GLY A 116 12.07 11.14 18.66
CA GLY A 116 13.47 11.49 18.41
C GLY A 116 14.23 10.47 17.56
N LYS A 117 13.53 9.48 16.97
CA LYS A 117 14.11 8.52 16.02
C LYS A 117 14.17 9.12 14.62
N ASN A 118 14.92 8.44 13.74
CA ASN A 118 14.97 8.75 12.32
C ASN A 118 14.85 7.46 11.50
N ILE A 119 13.66 6.85 11.50
CA ILE A 119 13.35 5.62 10.76
C ILE A 119 13.11 5.96 9.29
N GLY A 120 13.72 5.18 8.39
CA GLY A 120 13.60 5.36 6.94
C GLY A 120 12.37 4.67 6.33
N ILE A 121 12.16 4.92 5.04
CA ILE A 121 11.12 4.26 4.24
C ILE A 121 11.74 3.35 3.17
N TYR A 122 11.09 2.23 2.88
CA TYR A 122 11.52 1.27 1.86
C TYR A 122 10.37 1.03 0.88
N SER A 123 10.26 1.89 -0.12
CA SER A 123 9.10 1.95 -0.99
C SER A 123 9.28 1.06 -2.23
N GLU A 124 8.31 0.18 -2.50
CA GLU A 124 8.23 -0.67 -3.69
C GLU A 124 7.19 -0.18 -4.68
N ILE A 125 7.61 0.05 -5.94
CA ILE A 125 6.69 0.29 -7.05
C ILE A 125 6.20 -1.07 -7.57
N LYS A 126 4.92 -1.38 -7.37
CA LYS A 126 4.34 -2.67 -7.78
C LYS A 126 3.84 -2.63 -9.21
N LYS A 127 4.28 -3.64 -9.99
CA LYS A 127 3.77 -3.94 -11.33
C LYS A 127 3.69 -2.68 -12.24
N PRO A 128 4.78 -1.92 -12.43
CA PRO A 128 4.75 -0.68 -13.19
C PRO A 128 4.33 -0.88 -14.64
N LEU A 129 4.77 -1.96 -15.31
CA LEU A 129 4.30 -2.33 -16.65
C LEU A 129 2.77 -2.50 -16.72
N TRP A 130 2.17 -3.13 -15.71
CA TRP A 130 0.71 -3.28 -15.66
C TRP A 130 0.02 -1.93 -15.49
N HIS A 131 0.54 -1.05 -14.62
CA HIS A 131 0.00 0.32 -14.48
C HIS A 131 0.10 1.11 -15.79
N LYS A 132 1.22 1.00 -16.52
CA LYS A 132 1.38 1.59 -17.86
C LYS A 132 0.31 1.07 -18.84
N GLN A 133 0.01 -0.22 -18.82
CA GLN A 133 -1.08 -0.80 -19.61
C GLN A 133 -2.48 -0.28 -19.20
N GLN A 134 -2.64 0.17 -17.94
CA GLN A 134 -3.84 0.87 -17.48
C GLN A 134 -3.81 2.40 -17.78
N GLY A 135 -2.80 2.89 -18.52
CA GLY A 135 -2.65 4.30 -18.84
C GLY A 135 -2.11 5.16 -17.69
N LYS A 136 -1.38 4.56 -16.75
CA LYS A 136 -0.89 5.22 -15.52
C LYS A 136 0.63 5.09 -15.39
N ASP A 137 1.30 6.20 -15.09
CA ASP A 137 2.74 6.24 -14.80
C ASP A 137 2.97 6.29 -13.29
N ILE A 138 2.96 5.11 -12.66
CA ILE A 138 3.11 4.98 -11.21
C ILE A 138 4.45 5.49 -10.70
N SER A 139 5.54 5.24 -11.43
CA SER A 139 6.88 5.62 -11.01
C SER A 139 7.01 7.13 -10.92
N LYS A 140 6.54 7.85 -11.96
CA LYS A 140 6.52 9.31 -11.94
C LYS A 140 5.73 9.86 -10.76
N ILE A 141 4.50 9.36 -10.55
CA ILE A 141 3.62 9.83 -9.46
C ILE A 141 4.27 9.57 -8.09
N VAL A 142 4.85 8.39 -7.88
CA VAL A 142 5.51 8.03 -6.61
C VAL A 142 6.74 8.91 -6.39
N ILE A 143 7.60 9.10 -7.39
CA ILE A 143 8.79 9.95 -7.29
C ILE A 143 8.42 11.41 -6.98
N GLU A 144 7.35 11.94 -7.57
CA GLU A 144 6.85 13.29 -7.27
C GLU A 144 6.46 13.42 -5.79
N ILE A 145 5.78 12.42 -5.22
CA ILE A 145 5.43 12.39 -3.79
C ILE A 145 6.67 12.25 -2.91
N LEU A 146 7.60 11.34 -3.23
CA LEU A 146 8.83 11.17 -2.48
C LEU A 146 9.62 12.49 -2.41
N ASN A 147 9.77 13.18 -3.55
CA ASN A 147 10.40 14.49 -3.64
C ASN A 147 9.68 15.56 -2.81
N LYS A 148 8.33 15.57 -2.83
CA LYS A 148 7.49 16.48 -2.03
C LYS A 148 7.76 16.34 -0.53
N TYR A 149 8.01 15.13 -0.05
CA TYR A 149 8.29 14.84 1.36
C TYR A 149 9.78 14.84 1.74
N GLY A 150 10.64 15.24 0.82
CA GLY A 150 12.06 15.48 1.09
C GLY A 150 13.01 14.33 0.77
N TYR A 151 12.52 13.22 0.19
CA TYR A 151 13.37 12.13 -0.28
C TYR A 151 13.82 12.39 -1.72
N LYS A 152 14.99 13.01 -1.88
CA LYS A 152 15.51 13.57 -3.13
C LYS A 152 16.87 13.03 -3.53
N SER A 153 17.63 12.46 -2.60
CA SER A 153 18.99 12.02 -2.86
C SER A 153 19.36 10.75 -2.07
N LYS A 154 20.58 10.25 -2.31
CA LYS A 154 21.09 8.99 -1.70
C LYS A 154 21.42 9.15 -0.21
N GLU A 155 21.50 10.38 0.26
CA GLU A 155 21.74 10.72 1.66
C GLU A 155 20.46 10.62 2.50
N ASP A 156 19.28 10.64 1.85
CA ASP A 156 17.99 10.49 2.52
C ASP A 156 17.78 9.02 2.94
N LYS A 157 17.05 8.81 4.05
CA LYS A 157 16.77 7.46 4.56
C LYS A 157 15.64 6.80 3.76
N ILE A 158 15.95 6.46 2.51
CA ILE A 158 15.06 5.80 1.57
C ILE A 158 15.77 4.71 0.79
N TYR A 159 15.06 3.61 0.57
CA TYR A 159 15.29 2.72 -0.58
C TYR A 159 14.05 2.73 -1.46
N LEU A 160 14.24 2.93 -2.76
CA LEU A 160 13.18 2.75 -3.77
C LEU A 160 13.47 1.45 -4.52
N GLN A 161 12.53 0.50 -4.47
CA GLN A 161 12.66 -0.82 -5.08
C GLN A 161 11.55 -1.09 -6.10
N THR A 162 11.85 -2.01 -7.02
CA THR A 162 10.87 -2.62 -7.91
C THR A 162 11.42 -3.95 -8.42
N PHE A 163 10.55 -4.89 -8.75
CA PHE A 163 10.93 -6.11 -9.47
C PHE A 163 11.16 -5.88 -10.97
N ASP A 164 10.71 -4.75 -11.51
CA ASP A 164 10.75 -4.46 -12.94
C ASP A 164 12.09 -3.80 -13.32
N PHE A 165 12.97 -4.56 -13.97
CA PHE A 165 14.29 -4.08 -14.35
C PHE A 165 14.25 -2.99 -15.42
N ASP A 166 13.25 -3.00 -16.30
CA ASP A 166 13.13 -1.99 -17.34
C ASP A 166 12.52 -0.70 -16.81
N GLU A 167 11.68 -0.77 -15.77
CA GLU A 167 11.25 0.43 -15.04
C GLU A 167 12.39 1.10 -14.26
N LEU A 168 13.37 0.33 -13.79
CA LEU A 168 14.49 0.84 -13.00
C LEU A 168 15.50 1.66 -13.82
N LYS A 169 15.61 1.39 -15.13
CA LYS A 169 16.56 2.04 -16.04
C LYS A 169 16.11 3.44 -16.46
#